data_AF-A0A958PLA2-F1
#
_entry.id   AF-A0A958PLA2-F1
#
_cell.length_a   1.000
_cell.length_b   1.000
_cell.length_c   1.000
_cell.angle_alpha   90.00
_cell.angle_beta   90.00
_cell.angle_gamma   90.00
#
_symmetry.space_group_name_H-M   'P 1'
#
loop_
_entity.id
_entity.type
_entity.pdbx_description
1 polymer ?
#
loop_
_entity_poly.entity_id
_entity_poly.type
_entity_poly.pdbx_seq_one_letter_code
_entity_poly.pdbx_strand_id
1 'polypeptide(L)'
;MSFFLQNLTKFLLVSGLIGVFLTSIGCKEKDPNPELKDPIYLDLKKIAEDLAKEVESKEKEVPKLKNEIEKEKVRTLPLKLARKKLREHLDKLKMVKQDAHYAKIRAEKRKVLGRQAYIIAFQKGESWPDPKEFELYKVNRRLRSADLNWNKRVPKLQSANPNFSGQKPQKNEENEK
;
A
#
# COMPACT_ATOMS: atom_id res chain seq x y z
N MET A 1 23.47 62.92 -33.19
CA MET A 1 22.88 62.79 -31.83
C MET A 1 21.72 61.79 -31.76
N SER A 2 20.97 61.55 -32.85
CA SER A 2 19.78 60.67 -32.85
C SER A 2 20.04 59.20 -32.51
N PHE A 3 21.21 58.66 -32.88
CA PHE A 3 21.59 57.27 -32.56
C PHE A 3 21.80 57.02 -31.05
N PHE A 4 22.28 58.02 -30.32
CA PHE A 4 22.52 57.90 -28.87
C PHE A 4 21.22 57.87 -28.08
N LEU A 5 20.24 58.69 -28.46
CA LEU A 5 18.91 58.69 -27.85
C LEU A 5 18.14 57.39 -28.12
N GLN A 6 18.27 56.79 -29.31
CA GLN A 6 17.63 55.51 -29.63
C GLN A 6 18.20 54.31 -28.85
N ASN A 7 19.50 54.33 -28.52
CA ASN A 7 20.11 53.26 -27.72
C ASN A 7 19.78 53.40 -26.23
N LEU A 8 19.67 54.62 -25.70
CA LEU A 8 19.31 54.88 -24.31
C LEU A 8 17.88 54.41 -23.99
N THR A 9 16.92 54.66 -24.88
CA THR A 9 15.52 54.24 -24.70
C THR A 9 15.35 52.71 -24.75
N LYS A 10 16.10 52.03 -25.63
CA LYS A 10 16.14 50.56 -25.68
C LYS A 10 16.72 49.95 -24.40
N PHE A 11 17.77 50.54 -23.84
CA PHE A 11 18.39 50.07 -22.59
C PHE A 11 17.44 50.21 -21.38
N LEU A 12 16.73 51.34 -21.29
CA LEU A 12 15.74 51.57 -20.22
C LEU A 12 14.54 50.61 -20.32
N LEU A 13 14.07 50.28 -21.53
CA LEU A 13 12.99 49.30 -21.73
C LEU A 13 13.40 47.87 -21.34
N VAL A 14 14.61 47.43 -21.73
CA VAL A 14 15.10 46.09 -21.38
C VAL A 14 15.35 45.96 -19.87
N SER A 15 15.91 46.99 -19.24
CA SER A 15 16.08 47.06 -17.78
C SER A 15 14.73 46.97 -17.03
N GLY A 16 13.71 47.71 -17.50
CA GLY A 16 12.37 47.67 -16.93
C GLY A 16 11.71 46.29 -17.03
N LEU A 17 11.85 45.61 -18.17
CA LEU A 17 11.33 44.24 -18.36
C LEU A 17 12.01 43.22 -17.44
N ILE A 18 13.32 43.32 -17.23
CA ILE A 18 14.06 42.45 -16.30
C ILE A 18 13.62 42.68 -14.85
N GLY A 19 13.36 43.94 -14.46
CA GLY A 19 12.86 44.28 -13.12
C GLY A 19 11.49 43.66 -12.82
N VAL A 20 10.55 43.72 -13.78
CA VAL A 20 9.20 43.11 -13.64
C VAL A 20 9.28 41.58 -13.57
N PHE A 21 10.20 40.98 -14.33
CA PHE A 21 10.38 39.53 -14.33
C PHE A 21 10.94 39.04 -12.99
N LEU A 22 11.87 39.78 -12.37
CA LEU A 22 12.45 39.46 -11.07
C LEU A 22 11.43 39.55 -9.92
N THR A 23 10.50 40.51 -9.97
CA THR A 23 9.44 40.63 -8.95
C THR A 23 8.37 39.53 -9.03
N SER A 24 8.27 38.83 -10.16
CA SER A 24 7.26 37.79 -10.40
C SER A 24 7.64 36.40 -9.86
N ILE A 25 8.89 36.20 -9.43
CA ILE A 25 9.43 34.88 -9.07
C ILE A 25 9.24 34.54 -7.57
N GLY A 26 8.73 35.48 -6.75
CA GLY A 26 8.90 35.42 -5.29
C GLY A 26 7.78 34.83 -4.43
N CYS A 27 6.55 34.67 -4.92
CA CYS A 27 5.43 34.26 -4.06
C CYS A 27 5.14 32.77 -4.16
N LYS A 28 5.80 31.96 -3.32
CA LYS A 28 5.43 30.55 -3.15
C LYS A 28 4.14 30.50 -2.35
N GLU A 29 3.01 30.22 -3.00
CA GLU A 29 1.76 29.96 -2.31
C GLU A 29 1.75 28.54 -1.73
N LYS A 30 1.15 28.40 -0.55
CA LYS A 30 0.99 27.11 0.12
C LYS A 30 -0.10 26.32 -0.60
N ASP A 31 0.20 25.06 -0.94
CA ASP A 31 -0.80 24.14 -1.49
C ASP A 31 -1.89 23.87 -0.44
N PRO A 32 -3.18 24.02 -0.77
CA PRO A 32 -4.27 23.73 0.16
C PRO A 32 -4.40 22.23 0.50
N ASN A 33 -4.04 21.33 -0.43
CA ASN A 33 -4.23 19.87 -0.30
C ASN A 33 -2.95 19.07 -0.64
N PRO A 34 -1.83 19.31 0.07
CA PRO A 34 -0.56 18.66 -0.22
C PRO A 34 -0.63 17.13 -0.09
N GLU A 35 -1.49 16.60 0.79
CA GLU A 35 -1.63 15.17 1.02
C GLU A 35 -1.95 14.35 -0.25
N LEU A 36 -2.57 14.97 -1.26
CA LEU A 36 -2.96 14.29 -2.49
C LEU A 36 -1.74 14.00 -3.38
N LYS A 37 -0.60 14.63 -3.08
CA LYS A 37 0.69 14.42 -3.74
C LYS A 37 1.59 13.44 -2.98
N ASP A 38 1.21 13.02 -1.76
CA ASP A 38 1.98 12.06 -0.99
C ASP A 38 1.79 10.64 -1.55
N PRO A 39 2.84 10.00 -2.12
CA PRO A 39 2.73 8.67 -2.71
C PRO A 39 2.38 7.59 -1.68
N ILE A 40 2.74 7.76 -0.41
CA ILE A 40 2.37 6.81 0.66
C ILE A 40 0.87 6.87 0.93
N TYR A 41 0.30 8.08 0.98
CA TYR A 41 -1.13 8.26 1.17
C TYR A 41 -1.93 7.66 0.01
N LEU A 42 -1.53 7.95 -1.24
CA LEU A 42 -2.19 7.42 -2.43
C LEU A 42 -2.19 5.89 -2.47
N ASP A 43 -1.06 5.27 -2.10
CA ASP A 43 -0.96 3.81 -2.03
C ASP A 43 -1.84 3.22 -0.92
N LEU A 44 -1.82 3.81 0.29
CA LEU A 44 -2.69 3.38 1.39
C LEU A 44 -4.18 3.55 1.07
N LYS A 45 -4.54 4.65 0.40
CA LYS A 45 -5.91 4.91 -0.06
C LYS A 45 -6.36 3.82 -1.04
N LYS A 46 -5.52 3.49 -2.02
CA LYS A 46 -5.80 2.41 -2.98
C LYS A 46 -5.99 1.06 -2.28
N ILE A 47 -5.12 0.71 -1.33
CA ILE A 47 -5.25 -0.53 -0.54
C ILE A 47 -6.58 -0.57 0.21
N ALA A 48 -6.98 0.56 0.83
CA ALA A 48 -8.26 0.64 1.54
C ALA A 48 -9.46 0.46 0.59
N GLU A 49 -9.41 1.05 -0.60
CA GLU A 49 -10.45 0.88 -1.64
C GLU A 49 -10.52 -0.55 -2.18
N ASP A 50 -9.37 -1.19 -2.43
CA ASP A 50 -9.31 -2.56 -2.93
C ASP A 50 -9.85 -3.55 -1.87
N LEU A 51 -9.49 -3.38 -0.60
CA LEU A 51 -10.04 -4.18 0.51
C LEU A 51 -11.53 -3.94 0.72
N ALA A 52 -12.03 -2.71 0.56
CA ALA A 52 -13.45 -2.41 0.65
C ALA A 52 -14.26 -3.14 -0.44
N LYS A 53 -13.75 -3.18 -1.68
CA LYS A 53 -14.35 -3.97 -2.77
C LYS A 53 -14.29 -5.47 -2.47
N GLU A 54 -13.23 -5.95 -1.84
CA GLU A 54 -13.13 -7.35 -1.43
C GLU A 54 -14.17 -7.70 -0.35
N VAL A 55 -14.40 -6.81 0.64
CA VAL A 55 -15.49 -6.97 1.63
C VAL A 55 -16.83 -7.08 0.91
N GLU A 56 -17.14 -6.14 0.01
CA GLU A 56 -18.41 -6.12 -0.70
C GLU A 56 -18.64 -7.39 -1.53
N SER A 57 -17.60 -7.88 -2.23
CA SER A 57 -17.70 -9.12 -3.00
C SER A 57 -17.95 -10.34 -2.12
N LYS A 58 -17.23 -10.47 -0.99
CA LYS A 58 -17.42 -11.57 -0.03
C LYS A 58 -18.77 -11.50 0.68
N GLU A 59 -19.28 -10.32 0.98
CA GLU A 59 -20.62 -10.14 1.57
C GLU A 59 -21.72 -10.63 0.63
N LYS A 60 -21.59 -10.38 -0.68
CA LYS A 60 -22.52 -10.87 -1.70
C LYS A 60 -22.53 -12.40 -1.85
N GLU A 61 -21.48 -13.09 -1.41
CA GLU A 61 -21.40 -14.55 -1.44
C GLU A 61 -22.08 -15.23 -0.25
N VAL A 62 -22.16 -14.56 0.90
CA VAL A 62 -22.83 -15.09 2.12
C VAL A 62 -24.27 -15.56 1.86
N PRO A 63 -25.17 -14.77 1.21
CA PRO A 63 -26.53 -15.24 0.95
C PRO A 63 -26.56 -16.44 -0.01
N LYS A 64 -25.64 -16.51 -0.98
CA LYS A 64 -25.55 -17.67 -1.89
C LYS A 64 -25.23 -18.95 -1.12
N LEU A 65 -24.27 -18.89 -0.19
CA LEU A 65 -23.90 -20.03 0.66
C LEU A 65 -25.00 -20.41 1.66
N LYS A 66 -25.77 -19.44 2.17
CA LYS A 66 -26.95 -19.72 3.01
C LYS A 66 -28.03 -20.44 2.22
N ASN A 67 -28.33 -19.98 1.00
CA ASN A 67 -29.30 -20.63 0.12
C ASN A 67 -28.86 -22.04 -0.31
N GLU A 68 -27.54 -22.29 -0.45
CA GLU A 68 -26.99 -23.65 -0.67
C GLU A 68 -27.32 -24.58 0.51
N ILE A 69 -27.22 -24.10 1.76
CA ILE A 69 -27.52 -24.87 2.96
C ILE A 69 -29.02 -25.18 3.08
N GLU A 70 -29.89 -24.22 2.73
CA GLU A 70 -31.35 -24.37 2.81
C GLU A 70 -31.91 -25.40 1.83
N LYS A 71 -31.26 -25.57 0.68
CA LYS A 71 -31.66 -26.57 -0.35
C LYS A 71 -31.26 -27.99 -0.01
N GLU A 72 -30.32 -28.17 0.91
CA GLU A 72 -29.72 -29.47 1.20
C GLU A 72 -30.58 -30.27 2.20
N LYS A 73 -30.66 -31.59 2.00
CA LYS A 73 -31.46 -32.46 2.87
C LYS A 73 -30.87 -32.54 4.28
N VAL A 74 -31.74 -32.76 5.26
CA VAL A 74 -31.36 -32.88 6.67
C VAL A 74 -30.45 -34.12 6.88
N ARG A 75 -29.39 -33.96 7.69
CA ARG A 75 -28.44 -35.02 8.10
C ARG A 75 -27.58 -35.63 6.98
N THR A 76 -27.33 -34.90 5.88
CA THR A 76 -26.43 -35.38 4.82
C THR A 76 -24.97 -34.88 5.00
N LEU A 77 -24.00 -35.59 4.43
CA LEU A 77 -22.60 -35.14 4.38
C LEU A 77 -22.43 -33.80 3.64
N PRO A 78 -23.08 -33.55 2.49
CA PRO A 78 -23.04 -32.25 1.81
C PRO A 78 -23.49 -31.09 2.71
N LEU A 79 -24.51 -31.27 3.56
CA LEU A 79 -24.94 -30.24 4.51
C LEU A 79 -23.82 -29.86 5.48
N LYS A 80 -23.07 -30.85 5.99
CA LYS A 80 -21.92 -30.62 6.88
C LYS A 80 -20.81 -29.85 6.16
N LEU A 81 -20.52 -30.20 4.90
CA LEU A 81 -19.51 -29.50 4.09
C LEU A 81 -19.93 -28.07 3.74
N ALA A 82 -21.20 -27.85 3.38
CA ALA A 82 -21.75 -26.52 3.10
C ALA A 82 -21.69 -25.60 4.33
N ARG A 83 -22.04 -26.12 5.52
CA ARG A 83 -21.89 -25.39 6.79
C ARG A 83 -20.44 -25.05 7.11
N LYS A 84 -19.51 -25.98 6.88
CA LYS A 84 -18.07 -25.73 7.05
C LYS A 84 -17.59 -24.63 6.10
N LYS A 85 -17.97 -24.69 4.82
CA LYS A 85 -17.67 -23.68 3.81
C LYS A 85 -18.21 -22.30 4.20
N LEU A 86 -19.46 -22.21 4.67
CA LEU A 86 -20.03 -20.96 5.17
C LEU A 86 -19.22 -20.41 6.35
N ARG A 87 -18.85 -21.25 7.32
CA ARG A 87 -18.03 -20.83 8.47
C ARG A 87 -16.68 -20.27 8.03
N GLU A 88 -15.94 -21.01 7.21
CA GLU A 88 -14.64 -20.57 6.69
C GLU A 88 -14.76 -19.25 5.90
N HIS A 89 -15.84 -19.08 5.15
CA HIS A 89 -16.13 -17.85 4.43
C HIS A 89 -16.40 -16.68 5.36
N LEU A 90 -17.19 -16.88 6.43
CA LEU A 90 -17.46 -15.86 7.44
C LEU A 90 -16.19 -15.47 8.22
N ASP A 91 -15.33 -16.43 8.55
CA ASP A 91 -14.04 -16.16 9.20
C ASP A 91 -13.14 -15.31 8.28
N LYS A 92 -13.04 -15.66 7.00
CA LYS A 92 -12.30 -14.86 6.01
C LYS A 92 -12.91 -13.46 5.86
N LEU A 93 -14.23 -13.35 5.77
CA LEU A 93 -14.91 -12.06 5.67
C LEU A 93 -14.60 -11.17 6.89
N LYS A 94 -14.59 -11.75 8.10
CA LYS A 94 -14.23 -11.03 9.33
C LYS A 94 -12.80 -10.49 9.25
N MET A 95 -11.84 -11.30 8.81
CA MET A 95 -10.45 -10.86 8.64
C MET A 95 -10.33 -9.71 7.63
N VAL A 96 -10.93 -9.86 6.43
CA VAL A 96 -10.87 -8.82 5.40
C VAL A 96 -11.54 -7.51 5.86
N LYS A 97 -12.63 -7.59 6.64
CA LYS A 97 -13.25 -6.40 7.25
C LYS A 97 -12.31 -5.68 8.22
N GLN A 98 -11.60 -6.43 9.06
CA GLN A 98 -10.62 -5.87 9.99
C GLN A 98 -9.47 -5.20 9.22
N ASP A 99 -8.98 -5.84 8.17
CA ASP A 99 -7.93 -5.29 7.31
C ASP A 99 -8.38 -4.03 6.58
N ALA A 100 -9.60 -4.02 6.02
CA ALA A 100 -10.19 -2.84 5.37
C ALA A 100 -10.29 -1.66 6.34
N HIS A 101 -10.76 -1.91 7.56
CA HIS A 101 -10.86 -0.89 8.61
C HIS A 101 -9.46 -0.37 9.00
N TYR A 102 -8.50 -1.26 9.19
CA TYR A 102 -7.13 -0.90 9.54
C TYR A 102 -6.47 -0.06 8.44
N ALA A 103 -6.62 -0.45 7.17
CA ALA A 103 -6.10 0.28 6.02
C ALA A 103 -6.70 1.70 5.94
N LYS A 104 -8.02 1.83 6.17
CA LYS A 104 -8.70 3.13 6.22
C LYS A 104 -8.11 4.04 7.31
N ILE A 105 -7.99 3.55 8.55
CA ILE A 105 -7.38 4.31 9.65
C ILE A 105 -5.96 4.76 9.27
N ARG A 106 -5.16 3.87 8.67
CA ARG A 106 -3.79 4.21 8.27
C ARG A 106 -3.74 5.29 7.20
N ALA A 107 -4.61 5.22 6.19
CA ALA A 107 -4.69 6.23 5.15
C ALA A 107 -5.08 7.60 5.74
N GLU A 108 -6.08 7.64 6.62
CA GLU A 108 -6.51 8.87 7.31
C GLU A 108 -5.41 9.44 8.21
N LYS A 109 -4.73 8.60 8.98
CA LYS A 109 -3.59 9.01 9.80
C LYS A 109 -2.47 9.60 8.93
N ARG A 110 -2.12 8.93 7.82
CA ARG A 110 -1.07 9.42 6.92
C ARG A 110 -1.47 10.74 6.26
N LYS A 111 -2.75 10.93 5.91
CA LYS A 111 -3.26 12.20 5.39
C LYS A 111 -2.91 13.37 6.30
N VAL A 112 -3.20 13.23 7.60
CA VAL A 112 -2.91 14.27 8.61
C VAL A 112 -1.40 14.51 8.74
N LEU A 113 -0.62 13.44 8.84
CA LEU A 113 0.84 13.52 8.99
C LEU A 113 1.52 14.12 7.75
N GLY A 114 1.09 13.74 6.55
CA GLY A 114 1.59 14.26 5.28
C GLY A 114 1.37 15.76 5.18
N ARG A 115 0.18 16.24 5.58
CA ARG A 115 -0.11 17.68 5.63
C ARG A 115 0.79 18.43 6.62
N GLN A 116 1.04 17.86 7.80
CA GLN A 116 1.96 18.44 8.79
C GLN A 116 3.41 18.47 8.28
N ALA A 117 3.88 17.36 7.71
CA ALA A 117 5.22 17.25 7.13
C ALA A 117 5.44 18.26 6.00
N TYR A 118 4.45 18.46 5.14
CA TYR A 118 4.50 19.47 4.09
C TYR A 118 4.65 20.89 4.66
N ILE A 119 3.88 21.25 5.70
CA ILE A 119 3.97 22.58 6.32
C ILE A 119 5.38 22.83 6.86
N ILE A 120 5.97 21.83 7.52
CA ILE A 120 7.31 21.92 8.08
C ILE A 120 8.36 22.05 6.96
N ALA A 121 8.27 21.22 5.92
CA ALA A 121 9.18 21.27 4.78
C ALA A 121 9.08 22.60 4.02
N PHE A 122 7.86 23.11 3.82
CA PHE A 122 7.60 24.40 3.17
C PHE A 122 8.21 25.56 3.95
N GLN A 123 8.06 25.57 5.29
CA GLN A 123 8.69 26.58 6.16
C GLN A 123 10.23 26.52 6.11
N LYS A 124 10.79 25.32 5.95
CA LYS A 124 12.24 25.10 5.84
C LYS A 124 12.79 25.30 4.42
N GLY A 125 11.92 25.44 3.42
CA GLY A 125 12.32 25.45 2.01
C GLY A 125 12.84 24.10 1.50
N GLU A 126 12.52 23.00 2.17
CA GLU A 126 12.92 21.65 1.81
C GLU A 126 11.97 21.04 0.77
N SER A 127 12.46 20.07 -0.02
CA SER A 127 11.64 19.29 -0.93
C SER A 127 10.74 18.32 -0.18
N TRP A 128 9.47 18.26 -0.55
CA TRP A 128 8.50 17.30 -0.02
C TRP A 128 7.70 16.69 -1.19
N PRO A 129 7.40 15.38 -1.20
CA PRO A 129 7.73 14.34 -0.19
C PRO A 129 9.21 13.92 -0.18
N ASP A 130 9.69 13.30 0.91
CA ASP A 130 11.04 12.72 0.96
C ASP A 130 11.09 11.39 0.16
N PRO A 131 11.89 11.29 -0.91
CA PRO A 131 12.01 10.06 -1.69
C PRO A 131 12.56 8.89 -0.87
N LYS A 132 13.42 9.12 0.12
CA LYS A 132 13.95 8.04 0.97
C LYS A 132 12.87 7.42 1.83
N GLU A 133 11.96 8.24 2.36
CA GLU A 133 10.80 7.77 3.13
C GLU A 133 9.95 6.81 2.28
N PHE A 134 9.71 7.15 1.02
CA PHE A 134 8.93 6.31 0.13
C PHE A 134 9.63 4.98 -0.21
N GLU A 135 10.95 4.99 -0.41
CA GLU A 135 11.72 3.75 -0.60
C GLU A 135 11.62 2.84 0.63
N LEU A 136 11.81 3.39 1.83
CA LEU A 136 11.67 2.64 3.09
C LEU A 136 10.26 2.08 3.27
N TYR A 137 9.23 2.85 2.90
CA TYR A 137 7.85 2.38 2.89
C TYR A 137 7.67 1.17 1.97
N LYS A 138 8.20 1.21 0.74
CA LYS A 138 8.12 0.08 -0.20
C LYS A 138 8.81 -1.17 0.35
N VAL A 139 9.98 -1.02 0.96
CA VAL A 139 10.71 -2.13 1.60
C VAL A 139 9.88 -2.73 2.74
N ASN A 140 9.38 -1.90 3.65
CA ASN A 140 8.54 -2.35 4.77
C ASN A 140 7.26 -3.05 4.29
N ARG A 141 6.66 -2.58 3.21
CA ARG A 141 5.50 -3.23 2.59
C ARG A 141 5.85 -4.61 2.06
N ARG A 142 6.96 -4.75 1.33
CA ARG A 142 7.45 -6.04 0.82
C ARG A 142 7.72 -7.03 1.95
N LEU A 143 8.33 -6.59 3.04
CA LEU A 143 8.61 -7.42 4.21
C LEU A 143 7.32 -7.93 4.88
N ARG A 144 6.27 -7.10 4.96
CA ARG A 144 4.98 -7.51 5.50
C ARG A 144 4.22 -8.49 4.60
N SER A 145 4.37 -8.37 3.29
CA SER A 145 3.75 -9.30 2.33
C SER A 145 4.56 -10.58 2.11
N ALA A 146 5.77 -10.69 2.67
CA ALA A 146 6.61 -11.86 2.49
C ALA A 146 6.00 -13.08 3.20
N ASP A 147 6.12 -14.26 2.57
CA ASP A 147 5.63 -15.51 3.17
C ASP A 147 6.38 -15.79 4.47
N LEU A 148 5.65 -15.93 5.58
CA LEU A 148 6.22 -16.25 6.89
C LEU A 148 6.62 -17.73 7.00
N ASN A 149 6.24 -18.58 6.05
CA ASN A 149 6.60 -19.98 6.04
C ASN A 149 8.12 -20.16 5.85
N TRP A 150 8.80 -20.55 6.92
CA TRP A 150 10.24 -20.82 6.93
C TRP A 150 10.66 -21.83 5.87
N ASN A 151 9.86 -22.90 5.68
CA ASN A 151 10.17 -23.99 4.75
C ASN A 151 10.19 -23.56 3.28
N LYS A 152 9.54 -22.44 2.94
CA LYS A 152 9.59 -21.87 1.58
C LYS A 152 10.76 -20.91 1.39
N ARG A 153 11.26 -20.30 2.47
CA ARG A 153 12.33 -19.29 2.43
C ARG A 153 13.72 -19.91 2.43
N VAL A 154 13.91 -21.02 3.15
CA VAL A 154 15.20 -21.69 3.23
C VAL A 154 15.34 -22.69 2.08
N PRO A 155 16.39 -22.59 1.24
CA PRO A 155 16.70 -23.62 0.26
C PRO A 155 16.79 -24.97 0.94
N LYS A 156 16.03 -25.96 0.45
CA LYS A 156 16.06 -27.30 1.05
C LYS A 156 17.48 -27.86 0.87
N LEU A 157 18.06 -28.41 1.94
CA LEU A 157 19.42 -28.98 1.92
C LEU A 157 19.67 -29.97 0.77
N GLN A 158 18.61 -30.60 0.24
CA GLN A 158 18.65 -31.42 -0.97
C GLN A 158 19.20 -30.70 -2.21
N SER A 159 18.99 -29.39 -2.36
CA SER A 159 19.58 -28.62 -3.47
C SER A 159 21.03 -28.22 -3.23
N ALA A 160 21.51 -28.29 -1.98
CA ALA A 160 22.88 -27.92 -1.59
C ALA A 160 23.81 -29.13 -1.44
N ASN A 161 23.28 -30.34 -1.27
CA ASN A 161 24.06 -31.56 -1.13
C ASN A 161 23.50 -32.68 -2.05
N PRO A 162 24.16 -32.97 -3.18
CA PRO A 162 23.68 -33.99 -4.13
C PRO A 162 23.65 -35.41 -3.52
N ASN A 163 24.32 -35.63 -2.38
CA ASN A 163 24.36 -36.91 -1.68
C ASN A 163 23.25 -37.05 -0.61
N PHE A 164 22.39 -36.05 -0.42
CA PHE A 164 21.29 -36.15 0.55
C PHE A 164 20.13 -36.96 -0.05
N SER A 165 20.20 -38.28 0.08
CA SER A 165 19.30 -39.26 -0.56
C SER A 165 17.83 -39.22 -0.11
N GLY A 166 17.43 -38.29 0.76
CA GLY A 166 16.03 -38.09 1.15
C GLY A 166 15.37 -39.30 1.83
N GLN A 167 16.11 -40.37 2.09
CA GLN A 167 15.62 -41.53 2.84
C GLN A 167 15.34 -41.06 4.26
N LYS A 168 14.06 -41.02 4.63
CA LYS A 168 13.66 -40.86 6.02
C LYS A 168 14.38 -41.96 6.81
N PRO A 169 15.01 -41.65 7.96
CA PRO A 169 15.57 -42.69 8.80
C PRO A 169 14.47 -43.70 9.08
N GLN A 170 14.72 -44.96 8.75
CA GLN A 170 13.81 -46.05 9.10
C GLN A 170 13.63 -45.97 10.62
N LYS A 171 12.39 -45.82 11.05
CA LYS A 171 12.04 -45.82 12.46
C LYS A 171 12.34 -47.24 12.93
N ASN A 172 13.45 -47.46 13.63
CA ASN A 172 13.80 -48.76 14.18
C ASN A 172 12.61 -49.24 15.03
N GLU A 173 11.94 -50.31 14.60
CA GLU A 173 10.79 -50.95 15.25
C GLU A 173 11.22 -51.73 16.51
N GLU A 174 12.35 -51.39 17.13
CA GLU A 174 13.01 -52.22 18.14
C GLU A 174 12.48 -52.04 19.59
N ASN A 175 11.41 -51.28 19.81
CA ASN A 175 10.84 -51.06 21.16
C ASN A 175 9.33 -51.39 21.25
N GLU A 176 8.88 -52.45 20.58
CA GLU A 176 7.64 -53.16 20.93
C GLU A 176 7.95 -54.64 21.17
N LYS A 177 8.55 -54.94 22.33
CA LYS A 177 8.47 -56.24 22.99
C LYS A 177 8.21 -56.05 24.47
#